data_AF-A0A520MYX8-F1
#
_entry.id   AF-A0A520MYX8-F1
#
_cell.length_a   1.000
_cell.length_b   1.000
_cell.length_c   1.000
_cell.angle_alpha   90.00
_cell.angle_beta   90.00
_cell.angle_gamma   90.00
#
_symmetry.space_group_name_H-M   'P 1'
#
loop_
_entity.id
_entity.type
_entity.pdbx_description
1 polymer ?
#
loop_
_entity_poly.entity_id
_entity_poly.type
_entity_poly.pdbx_seq_one_letter_code
_entity_poly.pdbx_strand_id
1 'polypeptide(L)' 'MIQIGIPEVLLLAVIVITASNPTSLVTMTRSTIKFFLKLKNDLNAAKTRIEEELNITELKHDIHNEEVLKSIDEKNGKG' A
#
# COMPACT_ATOMS: atom_id res chain seq x y z
N MET A 1 -21.61 -15.83 12.80
CA MET A 1 -21.85 -15.59 11.36
C MET A 1 -22.83 -14.45 11.26
N ILE A 2 -22.49 -13.36 10.57
CA ILE A 2 -23.42 -12.24 10.39
C ILE A 2 -24.38 -12.63 9.26
N GLN A 3 -25.57 -13.12 9.60
CA GLN A 3 -26.67 -13.32 8.66
C GLN A 3 -27.41 -11.98 8.51
N ILE A 4 -26.81 -11.06 7.76
CA ILE A 4 -27.48 -9.82 7.38
C ILE A 4 -27.94 -9.96 5.94
N GLY A 5 -29.25 -9.85 5.74
CA GLY A 5 -29.85 -9.74 4.43
C GLY A 5 -29.73 -8.31 3.88
N ILE A 6 -30.07 -8.15 2.61
CA ILE A 6 -30.12 -6.82 1.96
C ILE A 6 -31.04 -5.84 2.71
N PRO A 7 -32.23 -6.24 3.24
CA PRO A 7 -33.09 -5.33 4.00
C PRO A 7 -32.44 -4.80 5.29
N GLU A 8 -31.68 -5.61 6.02
CA GLU A 8 -31.02 -5.19 7.25
C GLU A 8 -29.89 -4.19 6.99
N VAL A 9 -29.15 -4.35 5.89
CA VAL A 9 -28.15 -3.34 5.46
C VAL A 9 -28.83 -2.02 5.14
N LEU A 10 -29.98 -2.05 4.45
CA LEU A 10 -30.73 -0.85 4.11
C LEU A 10 -31.22 -0.11 5.36
N LEU A 11 -31.74 -0.85 6.35
CA LEU A 11 -32.18 -0.28 7.62
C LEU A 11 -31.01 0.37 8.37
N LEU A 12 -29.87 -0.31 8.43
CA LEU A 12 -28.65 0.24 9.02
C LEU A 12 -28.18 1.51 8.31
N ALA A 13 -28.22 1.53 6.97
CA ALA A 13 -27.87 2.71 6.19
C ALA A 13 -28.78 3.90 6.53
N VAL A 14 -30.09 3.69 6.64
CA VAL A 14 -31.04 4.74 7.04
C VAL A 14 -30.76 5.24 8.45
N ILE A 15 -30.50 4.34 9.41
CA ILE A 15 -30.17 4.72 10.78
C ILE A 15 -28.89 5.54 10.82
N VAL A 16 -27.84 5.11 10.12
CA VAL A 16 -26.56 5.83 10.07
C VAL A 16 -26.72 7.21 9.43
N ILE A 17 -27.46 7.33 8.32
CA ILE A 17 -27.72 8.61 7.64
C ILE A 17 -28.62 9.53 8.47
N THR A 18 -29.53 8.98 9.27
CA THR A 18 -30.41 9.78 10.13
C THR A 18 -29.70 10.22 11.41
N ALA A 19 -28.88 9.35 11.99
CA ALA A 19 -28.12 9.61 13.21
C ALA A 19 -26.87 10.47 12.95
N SER A 20 -26.21 10.30 11.80
CA SER A 20 -25.10 11.16 11.37
C SER A 20 -25.60 12.22 10.42
N ASN A 21 -25.30 13.48 10.70
CA ASN A 21 -25.44 14.52 9.68
C ASN A 21 -24.60 14.10 8.44
N PRO A 22 -25.20 13.95 7.24
CA PRO A 22 -24.49 13.45 6.05
C PRO A 22 -23.26 14.30 5.69
N THR A 23 -23.24 15.56 6.10
CA THR A 23 -22.12 16.49 5.98
C THR A 23 -20.87 16.02 6.73
N SER A 24 -21.05 15.39 7.90
CA SER A 24 -19.96 14.87 8.73
C SER A 24 -19.33 13.61 8.13
N LEU A 25 -20.14 12.73 7.53
CA LEU A 25 -19.67 11.54 6.82
C LEU A 25 -18.74 11.92 5.65
N VAL A 26 -19.16 12.84 4.80
CA VAL A 26 -18.34 13.32 3.67
C VAL A 26 -17.04 13.97 4.17
N THR A 27 -17.12 14.73 5.25
CA THR A 27 -15.94 15.39 5.86
C THR A 27 -14.97 14.35 6.43
N MET A 28 -15.46 13.33 7.12
CA MET A 28 -14.65 12.22 7.63
C MET A 28 -13.99 11.44 6.49
N THR A 29 -14.73 11.10 5.43
CA THR A 29 -14.17 10.41 4.26
C THR A 29 -13.05 11.22 3.62
N ARG A 30 -13.24 12.54 3.44
CA ARG A 30 -12.20 13.43 2.92
C ARG A 30 -10.96 13.46 3.82
N SER A 31 -11.14 13.51 5.14
CA SER A 31 -10.03 13.48 6.10
C SER A 31 -9.28 12.15 6.08
N THR A 32 -9.99 11.02 6.03
CA THR A 32 -9.38 9.68 5.93
C THR A 32 -8.59 9.53 4.62
N ILE A 33 -9.15 9.96 3.49
CA ILE A 33 -8.46 9.92 2.20
C ILE A 33 -7.20 10.80 2.23
N LYS A 34 -7.30 12.02 2.76
CA LYS A 34 -6.14 12.91 2.90
C LYS A 34 -5.06 12.31 3.79
N PHE A 35 -5.45 11.71 4.92
CA PHE A 35 -4.52 11.03 5.82
C PHE A 35 -3.83 9.85 5.11
N PHE A 36 -4.58 9.04 4.38
CA PHE A 36 -4.04 7.90 3.65
C PHE A 36 -3.07 8.33 2.54
N LEU A 37 -3.42 9.38 1.78
CA LEU A 37 -2.55 9.98 0.77
C LEU A 37 -1.27 10.54 1.39
N LYS A 38 -1.39 11.25 2.52
CA LYS A 38 -0.24 11.80 3.24
C LYS A 38 0.67 10.67 3.74
N LEU A 39 0.12 9.64 4.36
CA LEU A 39 0.88 8.49 4.83
C LEU A 39 1.58 7.78 3.67
N LYS A 40 0.89 7.55 2.55
CA LYS A 40 1.50 6.96 1.34
C LYS A 40 2.65 7.82 0.81
N ASN A 41 2.47 9.14 0.78
CA ASN A 41 3.51 10.07 0.33
C ASN A 41 4.69 10.10 1.29
N ASP A 42 4.46 10.07 2.60
CA ASP A 42 5.50 10.06 3.63
C ASP A 42 6.31 8.74 3.57
N LEU A 43 5.65 7.60 3.34
CA LEU A 43 6.31 6.31 3.13
C LEU A 43 7.11 6.28 1.82
N ASN A 44 6.57 6.84 0.74
CA ASN A 44 7.32 6.98 -0.51
C ASN A 44 8.51 7.92 -0.35
N ALA A 45 8.35 9.05 0.33
CA ALA A 45 9.44 9.99 0.58
C ALA A 45 10.52 9.36 1.47
N ALA A 46 10.14 8.58 2.48
CA ALA A 46 11.08 7.80 3.28
C ALA A 46 11.81 6.75 2.44
N LYS A 47 11.10 6.03 1.57
CA LYS A 47 11.69 5.06 0.63
C LYS A 47 12.67 5.73 -0.34
N THR A 48 12.29 6.86 -0.94
CA THR A 48 13.15 7.62 -1.86
C THR A 48 14.37 8.17 -1.14
N ARG A 49 14.21 8.73 0.08
CA ARG A 49 15.33 9.17 0.90
C ARG A 49 16.27 8.03 1.27
N ILE A 50 15.73 6.88 1.64
CA ILE A 50 16.53 5.67 1.92
C ILE A 50 17.23 5.19 0.64
N GLU A 51 16.57 5.22 -0.52
CA GLU A 51 17.19 4.88 -1.82
C GLU A 51 18.34 5.83 -2.18
N GLU A 52 18.18 7.13 -1.93
CA GLU A 52 19.20 8.17 -2.17
C GLU A 52 20.35 8.09 -1.17
N GLU A 53 20.07 7.87 0.12
CA GLU A 53 21.04 7.95 1.21
C GLU A 53 21.82 6.63 1.41
N LEU A 54 21.20 5.48 1.14
CA LEU A 54 21.88 4.16 1.16
C LEU A 54 22.35 3.69 -0.23
N ASN A 55 22.15 4.49 -1.28
CA ASN A 55 22.50 4.15 -2.66
C ASN A 55 22.08 2.71 -3.03
N ILE A 56 20.87 2.30 -2.62
CA ILE A 56 20.36 0.93 -2.78
C ILE A 56 20.33 0.51 -4.26
N THR A 57 20.34 1.47 -5.18
CA THR A 57 20.56 1.24 -6.61
C THR A 57 21.87 0.49 -6.88
N GLU A 58 22.98 0.86 -6.24
CA GLU A 58 24.26 0.13 -6.34
C GLU A 58 24.14 -1.26 -5.72
N LEU A 59 23.61 -1.37 -4.50
CA LEU A 59 23.46 -2.67 -3.83
C LEU A 59 22.56 -3.64 -4.60
N LYS A 60 21.48 -3.13 -5.21
CA LYS A 60 20.57 -3.92 -6.05
C LYS A 60 21.24 -4.33 -7.35
N HIS A 61 22.07 -3.46 -7.93
CA HIS A 61 22.83 -3.77 -9.13
C HIS A 61 23.90 -4.83 -8.86
N ASP A 62 24.60 -4.75 -7.73
CA ASP A 62 25.61 -5.72 -7.32
C ASP A 62 25.00 -7.10 -7.02
N ILE A 63 23.89 -7.15 -6.28
CA ILE A 63 23.14 -8.39 -6.03
C ILE A 63 22.66 -9.00 -7.36
N HIS A 64 22.17 -8.17 -8.29
CA HIS A 64 21.73 -8.65 -9.59
C HIS A 64 22.89 -9.19 -10.44
N ASN A 65 24.05 -8.53 -10.41
CA ASN A 65 25.25 -9.02 -11.09
C ASN A 65 25.73 -10.35 -10.50
N GLU A 66 25.71 -10.51 -9.17
CA GLU A 66 26.06 -11.76 -8.50
C GLU A 66 25.09 -12.90 -8.89
N GLU A 67 23.79 -12.62 -8.91
CA GLU A 67 22.75 -13.58 -9.31
C GLU A 67 22.89 -14.00 -10.78
N VAL A 68 23.14 -13.03 -11.66
CA VAL A 68 23.39 -13.28 -13.09
C VAL A 68 24.67 -14.10 -13.28
N LEU A 69 25.77 -13.75 -12.61
CA LEU A 69 27.03 -14.50 -12.66
C LEU A 69 26.81 -15.95 -12.20
N LYS A 70 26.10 -16.16 -11.08
CA LYS A 70 25.72 -17.50 -10.61
C LYS A 70 24.92 -18.28 -11.64
N SER A 71 23.90 -17.66 -12.23
CA SER A 71 23.05 -18.31 -13.23
C SER A 71 23.80 -18.66 -14.53
N ILE A 72 24.80 -17.85 -14.87
CA ILE A 72 25.70 -18.07 -16.01
C ILE A 72 26.68 -19.21 -15.68
N ASP A 73 27.21 -19.28 -14.46
CA ASP A 73 28.09 -20.37 -14.02
C ASP A 73 27.35 -21.70 -13.91
N GLU A 74 26.10 -21.70 -13.41
CA GLU A 74 25.22 -22.87 -13.39
C GLU A 74 24.84 -23.33 -14.80
N LYS A 75 24.62 -22.40 -15.74
CA LYS A 75 24.34 -22.74 -17.15
C LYS A 75 25.57 -23.15 -17.95
N ASN A 76 26.74 -22.61 -17.63
CA ASN A 76 28.01 -22.92 -18.27
C ASN A 76 28.82 -23.98 -17.52
N GLY A 77 28.19 -24.70 -16.60
CA GLY A 77 28.76 -25.86 -15.93
C GLY A 77 29.42 -26.82 -16.91
N LYS A 78 30.75 -26.68 -17.01
CA LYS A 78 31.65 -27.80 -17.21
C LYS A 78 31.28 -28.85 -16.16
N GLY A 79 30.66 -29.94 -16.62
CA GLY A 79 30.95 -31.26 -16.06
C GLY A 79 32.39 -31.66 -16.35
#